data_AF-A0A949WG44-F1
#
_entry.id   AF-A0A949WG44-F1
#
_cell.length_a   1.000
_cell.length_b   1.000
_cell.length_c   1.000
_cell.angle_alpha   90.00
_cell.angle_beta   90.00
_cell.angle_gamma   90.00
#
_symmetry.space_group_name_H-M   'P 1'
#
loop_
_entity.id
_entity.type
_entity.pdbx_description
1 polymer ?
#
loop_
_entity_poly.entity_id
_entity_poly.type
_entity_poly.pdbx_seq_one_letter_code
_entity_poly.pdbx_strand_id
1 'polypeptide(L)'
;MARNQITDLGFLSGPEEVEAAARGDFVSVHRSTLRKVDTFEAIISKANAGTLVTNYRWRDIYGSSPKDLVIFLKEHWVYSLLGIITLVIGLIAKFASLFGSNAQP
;
A
#
# COMPACT_ATOMS: atom_id res chain seq x y z
N MET A 1 10.30 -13.63 1.32
CA MET A 1 11.29 -12.77 0.63
C MET A 1 11.42 -13.05 -0.87
N ALA A 2 11.15 -14.28 -1.33
CA ALA A 2 11.23 -14.67 -2.76
C ALA A 2 10.49 -13.75 -3.75
N ARG A 3 9.33 -13.17 -3.38
CA ARG A 3 8.57 -12.24 -4.25
C ARG A 3 9.31 -10.95 -4.61
N ASN A 4 10.22 -10.49 -3.75
CA ASN A 4 10.97 -9.25 -3.97
C ASN A 4 12.44 -9.53 -4.34
N GLN A 5 12.78 -10.80 -4.62
CA GLN A 5 14.15 -11.26 -4.87
C GLN A 5 15.14 -10.88 -3.76
N ILE A 6 14.65 -10.72 -2.53
CA ILE A 6 15.51 -10.48 -1.37
C ILE A 6 16.07 -11.85 -0.95
N THR A 7 17.39 -11.99 -1.03
CA THR A 7 18.11 -13.24 -0.77
C THR A 7 18.65 -13.27 0.65
N ASP A 8 18.42 -14.38 1.35
CA ASP A 8 18.88 -14.67 2.72
C ASP A 8 20.23 -15.40 2.78
N LEU A 9 20.85 -15.71 1.63
CA LEU A 9 22.16 -16.37 1.58
C LEU A 9 23.19 -15.60 2.42
N GLY A 10 23.65 -16.24 3.50
CA GLY A 10 24.66 -15.73 4.42
C GLY A 10 24.11 -15.03 5.67
N PHE A 11 22.80 -15.05 5.90
CA PHE A 11 22.23 -14.65 7.19
C PHE A 11 22.61 -15.67 8.27
N LEU A 12 23.24 -15.19 9.33
CA LEU A 12 23.38 -15.94 10.56
C LEU A 12 22.26 -15.51 11.51
N SER A 13 21.64 -16.48 12.18
CA SER A 13 20.71 -16.18 13.26
C SER A 13 21.46 -15.59 14.47
N GLY A 14 20.76 -14.86 15.35
CA GLY A 14 21.40 -14.25 16.53
C GLY A 14 22.23 -15.24 17.38
N PRO A 15 21.74 -16.46 17.66
CA PRO A 15 22.52 -17.50 18.32
C PRO A 15 23.76 -17.94 17.50
N GLU A 16 23.61 -18.11 16.19
CA GLU A 16 24.71 -18.52 15.29
C GLU A 16 25.80 -17.45 15.17
N GLU A 17 25.46 -16.17 15.23
CA GLU A 17 26.44 -15.07 15.24
C GLU A 17 27.29 -15.08 16.50
N VAL A 18 26.68 -15.37 17.66
CA VAL A 18 27.39 -15.48 18.94
C VAL A 18 28.34 -16.68 18.92
N GLU A 19 27.89 -17.81 18.38
CA GLU A 19 28.76 -18.98 18.23
C GLU A 19 29.87 -18.78 17.21
N ALA A 20 29.60 -18.13 16.08
CA ALA A 20 30.60 -17.81 15.06
C ALA A 20 31.67 -16.85 15.61
N ALA A 21 31.25 -15.85 16.38
CA ALA A 21 32.16 -14.96 17.09
C ALA A 21 33.00 -15.71 18.13
N ALA A 22 32.40 -16.64 18.89
CA ALA A 22 33.10 -17.48 19.86
C ALA A 22 34.12 -18.43 19.21
N ARG A 23 33.84 -18.88 17.98
CA ARG A 23 34.75 -19.70 17.14
C ARG A 23 35.82 -18.87 16.42
N GLY A 24 35.80 -17.54 16.54
CA GLY A 24 36.76 -16.63 15.90
C GLY A 24 36.48 -16.35 14.41
N ASP A 25 35.31 -16.74 13.90
CA ASP A 25 34.90 -16.49 12.51
C ASP A 25 34.21 -15.13 12.38
N PHE A 26 35.00 -14.06 12.53
CA PHE A 26 34.49 -12.69 12.43
C PHE A 26 34.08 -12.30 11.00
N VAL A 27 34.60 -13.00 9.99
CA VAL A 27 34.29 -12.73 8.58
C VAL A 27 32.84 -13.10 8.28
N SER A 28 32.35 -14.22 8.79
CA SER A 28 30.95 -14.63 8.61
C SER A 28 29.98 -13.69 9.36
N VAL A 29 30.34 -13.25 10.58
CA VAL A 29 29.55 -12.26 11.35
C VAL A 29 29.47 -10.92 10.62
N HIS A 30 30.59 -10.42 10.09
CA HIS A 30 30.61 -9.18 9.31
C HIS A 30 29.77 -9.31 8.03
N ARG A 31 29.88 -10.43 7.31
CA ARG A 31 29.10 -10.71 6.10
C ARG A 31 27.60 -10.79 6.39
N SER A 32 27.21 -11.41 7.50
CA SER A 32 25.82 -11.44 7.96
C SER A 32 25.29 -10.03 8.26
N THR A 33 26.11 -9.19 8.89
CA THR A 33 25.76 -7.78 9.19
C THR A 33 25.55 -6.97 7.91
N LEU A 34 26.46 -7.05 6.95
CA LEU A 34 26.29 -6.38 5.65
C LEU A 34 25.01 -6.86 4.95
N ARG A 35 24.73 -8.16 4.98
CA ARG A 35 23.52 -8.72 4.37
C ARG A 35 22.22 -8.21 5.00
N LYS A 36 22.22 -7.97 6.32
CA LYS A 36 21.10 -7.32 7.03
C LYS A 36 20.89 -5.89 6.54
N VAL A 37 21.96 -5.12 6.37
CA VAL A 37 21.90 -3.74 5.85
C VAL A 37 21.40 -3.72 4.40
N ASP A 38 21.95 -4.58 3.53
CA ASP A 38 21.50 -4.70 2.13
C ASP A 38 20.01 -5.03 2.04
N THR A 39 19.52 -5.89 2.95
CA THR A 39 18.10 -6.25 3.02
C THR A 39 17.24 -5.04 3.40
N PHE A 40 17.69 -4.21 4.33
CA PHE A 40 16.99 -2.97 4.69
C PHE A 40 16.98 -1.98 3.52
N GLU A 41 18.11 -1.78 2.85
CA GLU A 41 18.19 -0.91 1.68
C GLU A 41 17.20 -1.35 0.60
N ALA A 42 17.17 -2.65 0.28
CA ALA A 42 16.26 -3.19 -0.72
C ALA A 42 14.78 -2.96 -0.36
N ILE A 43 14.41 -3.09 0.92
CA ILE A 43 13.05 -2.83 1.40
C ILE A 43 12.71 -1.35 1.28
N ILE A 44 13.59 -0.46 1.76
CA ILE A 44 13.38 0.99 1.76
C ILE A 44 13.29 1.52 0.33
N SER A 45 14.21 1.10 -0.53
CA SER A 45 14.25 1.48 -1.94
C SER A 45 12.97 1.06 -2.67
N LYS A 46 12.50 -0.18 -2.46
CA LYS A 46 11.25 -0.68 -3.05
C LYS A 46 10.01 -0.02 -2.47
N ALA A 47 10.01 0.32 -1.18
CA ALA A 47 8.92 1.05 -0.54
C ALA A 47 8.82 2.48 -1.09
N ASN A 48 9.95 3.17 -1.25
CA ASN A 48 10.01 4.51 -1.84
C ASN A 48 9.59 4.50 -3.32
N ALA A 49 9.99 3.48 -4.08
CA ALA A 49 9.59 3.31 -5.47
C ALA A 49 8.12 2.83 -5.64
N GLY A 50 7.41 2.49 -4.56
CA GLY A 50 6.06 1.93 -4.62
C GLY A 50 5.97 0.54 -5.29
N THR A 51 7.09 -0.13 -5.52
CA THR A 51 7.18 -1.43 -6.21
C THR A 51 7.30 -2.61 -5.25
N LEU A 52 7.15 -2.37 -3.95
CA LEU A 52 7.23 -3.40 -2.93
C LEU A 52 6.05 -4.37 -3.07
N VAL A 53 6.32 -5.57 -3.60
CA VAL A 53 5.29 -6.61 -3.73
C VAL A 53 5.04 -7.20 -2.35
N THR A 54 3.84 -6.96 -1.85
CA THR A 54 3.40 -7.40 -0.53
C THR A 54 2.25 -8.40 -0.68
N ASN A 55 2.03 -9.24 0.34
CA ASN A 55 0.98 -10.25 0.32
C ASN A 55 -0.20 -9.82 1.20
N TYR A 56 -0.70 -8.60 0.99
CA TYR A 56 -1.85 -8.09 1.73
C TYR A 56 -3.15 -8.40 0.99
N ARG A 57 -4.21 -8.77 1.73
CA ARG A 57 -5.57 -8.77 1.18
C ARG A 57 -6.04 -7.31 1.14
N TRP A 58 -6.88 -6.97 0.16
CA TRP A 58 -7.41 -5.60 0.00
C TRP A 58 -8.10 -5.06 1.27
N ARG A 59 -8.66 -5.97 2.08
CA ARG A 59 -9.26 -5.69 3.40
C ARG A 59 -8.26 -5.29 4.48
N ASP A 60 -6.98 -5.65 4.35
CA ASP A 60 -5.93 -5.28 5.29
C ASP A 60 -5.37 -3.88 4.99
N ILE A 61 -5.51 -3.42 3.74
CA ILE A 61 -5.06 -2.10 3.26
C ILE A 61 -6.12 -1.04 3.57
N TYR A 62 -7.38 -1.34 3.23
CA TYR A 62 -8.50 -0.40 3.40
C TYR A 62 -9.33 -0.67 4.64
N GLY A 63 -8.89 -1.54 5.56
CA GLY A 63 -9.63 -1.84 6.79
C GLY A 63 -11.05 -2.36 6.56
N SER A 64 -11.78 -2.53 7.65
CA SER A 64 -13.20 -2.93 7.66
C SER A 64 -14.10 -1.82 8.21
N SER A 65 -13.61 -0.59 8.28
CA SER A 65 -14.31 0.52 8.92
C SER A 65 -15.05 1.39 7.89
N PRO A 66 -16.26 1.92 8.20
CA PRO A 66 -17.02 2.77 7.27
C PRO A 66 -16.28 4.03 6.82
N LYS A 67 -15.31 4.50 7.61
CA LYS A 67 -14.43 5.63 7.26
C LYS A 67 -13.53 5.34 6.07
N ASP A 68 -13.12 4.08 5.91
CA ASP A 68 -12.12 3.71 4.91
C ASP A 68 -12.73 3.65 3.50
N LEU A 69 -14.05 3.42 3.42
CA LEU A 69 -14.81 3.46 2.17
C LEU A 69 -14.86 4.88 1.58
N VAL A 70 -14.88 5.91 2.45
CA VAL A 70 -14.79 7.32 2.03
C VAL A 70 -13.39 7.66 1.49
N ILE A 71 -12.34 7.07 2.08
CA ILE A 71 -10.96 7.26 1.62
C ILE A 71 -10.77 6.58 0.25
N PHE A 72 -11.27 5.35 0.10
CA PHE A 72 -11.27 4.64 -1.18
C PHE A 72 -12.00 5.40 -2.30
N LEU A 73 -13.15 6.01 -1.99
CA LEU A 73 -13.91 6.82 -2.95
C LEU A 73 -13.16 8.10 -3.37
N LYS A 74 -12.39 8.70 -2.45
CA LYS A 74 -11.60 9.91 -2.71
C LYS A 74 -10.33 9.63 -3.50
N GLU A 75 -9.72 8.47 -3.31
CA GLU A 75 -8.44 8.11 -3.93
C GLU A 75 -8.60 7.78 -5.43
N HIS A 76 -9.78 7.30 -5.82
CA HIS A 76 -10.12 7.07 -7.22
C HIS A 76 -10.89 8.25 -7.83
N TRP A 77 -10.19 9.07 -8.62
CA TRP A 77 -10.74 10.25 -9.32
C TRP A 77 -12.01 9.97 -10.14
N VAL A 78 -12.17 8.74 -10.64
CA VAL A 78 -13.34 8.29 -11.42
C VAL A 78 -14.63 8.31 -10.59
N TYR A 79 -14.60 7.88 -9.32
CA TYR A 79 -15.80 7.89 -8.48
C TYR A 79 -16.18 9.30 -8.04
N SER A 80 -15.19 10.16 -7.82
CA SER A 80 -15.42 11.60 -7.57
C SER A 80 -16.10 12.25 -8.79
N LEU A 81 -15.66 11.94 -10.00
CA LEU A 81 -16.28 12.43 -11.24
C LEU A 81 -17.73 11.93 -11.39
N LEU A 82 -17.98 10.65 -11.11
CA LEU A 82 -19.33 10.05 -11.18
C LEU A 82 -20.29 10.70 -10.16
N GLY A 83 -19.80 11.03 -8.96
CA GLY A 83 -20.57 11.74 -7.95
C GLY A 83 -20.96 13.16 -8.38
N ILE A 84 -20.05 13.87 -9.04
CA ILE A 84 -20.34 15.20 -9.61
C ILE A 84 -21.38 15.09 -10.73
N ILE A 85 -21.24 14.11 -11.63
CA ILE A 85 -22.19 13.90 -12.74
C ILE A 85 -23.61 13.61 -12.21
N THR A 86 -23.73 12.71 -11.22
CA THR A 86 -25.03 12.38 -10.64
C THR A 86 -25.66 13.57 -9.91
N LEU A 87 -24.86 14.40 -9.24
CA LEU A 87 -25.33 15.63 -8.61
C LEU A 87 -25.81 16.67 -9.63
N VAL A 88 -25.08 16.84 -10.74
CA VAL A 88 -25.46 17.75 -11.83
C VAL A 88 -26.75 17.30 -12.51
N ILE A 89 -26.89 15.99 -12.82
CA ILE A 89 -28.11 15.43 -13.39
C ILE A 89 -29.30 15.63 -12.45
N GLY A 90 -29.10 15.39 -11.14
CA GLY A 90 -30.14 15.60 -10.12
C GLY A 90 -30.59 17.06 -10.03
N LEU A 91 -29.65 18.01 -10.11
CA LEU A 91 -29.96 19.44 -10.14
C LEU A 91 -30.73 19.83 -11.40
N ILE A 92 -30.33 19.35 -12.58
CA ILE A 92 -31.03 19.62 -13.84
C ILE A 92 -32.45 19.03 -13.80
N ALA A 93 -32.61 17.80 -13.31
CA ALA A 93 -33.92 17.17 -13.18
C ALA A 93 -34.84 17.93 -12.22
N LYS A 94 -34.31 18.38 -11.07
CA LYS A 94 -35.06 19.21 -10.13
C LYS A 94 -35.41 20.57 -10.72
N PHE A 95 -34.47 21.24 -11.39
CA PHE A 95 -34.70 22.53 -12.03
C PHE A 95 -35.74 22.42 -13.16
N ALA A 96 -35.66 21.40 -14.01
CA ALA A 96 -36.65 21.11 -15.03
C ALA A 96 -38.03 20.82 -14.43
N SER A 97 -38.10 20.07 -13.33
CA SER A 97 -39.38 19.84 -12.63
C SER A 97 -39.96 21.10 -12.00
N LEU A 98 -39.11 22.02 -11.54
CA LEU A 98 -39.51 23.25 -10.85
C LEU A 98 -39.96 24.33 -11.85
N PHE A 99 -39.36 24.39 -13.04
CA PHE A 99 -39.80 25.27 -14.14
C PHE A 99 -40.92 24.65 -15.00
N GLY A 100 -41.01 23.32 -15.09
CA GLY A 100 -42.09 22.61 -15.78
C GLY A 100 -43.42 22.59 -15.03
N SER A 101 -43.41 22.81 -13.71
CA SER A 101 -44.61 22.89 -12.86
C SER A 101 -45.51 24.11 -13.14
N ASN A 102 -45.03 25.12 -13.89
CA ASN A 102 -45.81 26.30 -14.28
C ASN A 102 -46.36 26.20 -15.72
N ALA A 103 -46.21 25.05 -16.38
CA ALA A 103 -46.70 24.83 -17.74
C ALA A 103 -47.54 23.55 -17.83
N GLN A 104 -48.54 23.43 -16.96
CA GLN A 104 -49.64 22.51 -17.21
C GLN A 104 -50.95 23.18 -16.73
N PRO A 105 -51.92 23.45 -17.62
CA PRO A 105 -53.21 24.03 -17.25
C PRO A 105 -54.04 23.11 -16.37
#